data_AF-A0A7G9THJ0-F1
#
_entry.id   AF-A0A7G9THJ0-F1
#
_cell.length_a   1.000
_cell.length_b   1.000
_cell.length_c   1.000
_cell.angle_alpha   90.00
_cell.angle_beta   90.00
_cell.angle_gamma   90.00
#
_symmetry.space_group_name_H-M   'P 1'
#
loop_
_entity.id
_entity.type
_entity.pdbx_description
1 polymer ?
#
loop_
_entity_poly.entity_id
_entity_poly.type
_entity_poly.pdbx_seq_one_letter_code
_entity_poly.pdbx_strand_id
1 'polypeptide(L)'
;MFMMRRSWLWMHLAGGLTTVLLGPVQFFTQWRHRYPRPHRLVGRLYLSGLLVAATGAVGLIASSPAPFAIRLAFSATALAWLTTALTGLVAIRRGAVERHRRWMVRHYAVTLAPILFRLSLPLAIAGGLAPSPALIATLLWCSWVVPLLACETVCRLAGLWRATRVPPPGAVPLAGAR
;
A
#
# COMPACT_ATOMS: atom_id res chain seq x y z
N MET A 1 -22.21 22.93 -1.46
CA MET A 1 -20.84 22.36 -1.32
C MET A 1 -20.68 21.35 -0.19
N PHE A 2 -21.23 21.57 1.01
CA PHE A 2 -21.04 20.69 2.18
C PHE A 2 -21.46 19.22 1.97
N MET A 3 -22.64 18.97 1.39
CA MET A 3 -23.14 17.61 1.18
C MET A 3 -22.24 16.78 0.26
N MET A 4 -21.67 17.41 -0.77
CA MET A 4 -20.78 16.73 -1.72
C MET A 4 -19.47 16.30 -1.05
N ARG A 5 -18.90 17.16 -0.19
CA ARG A 5 -17.69 16.84 0.58
C ARG A 5 -17.93 15.73 1.61
N ARG A 6 -19.14 15.66 2.18
CA ARG A 6 -19.58 14.56 3.05
C ARG A 6 -19.62 13.23 2.29
N SER A 7 -20.16 13.21 1.07
CA SER A 7 -20.17 12.00 0.23
C SER A 7 -18.75 11.51 -0.08
N TRP A 8 -17.83 12.41 -0.46
CA TRP A 8 -16.43 12.06 -0.69
C TRP A 8 -15.75 11.48 0.56
N LEU A 9 -16.06 12.04 1.73
CA LEU A 9 -15.56 11.54 3.00
C LEU A 9 -16.05 10.11 3.29
N TRP A 10 -17.35 9.85 3.14
CA TRP A 10 -17.89 8.52 3.37
C TRP A 10 -17.34 7.47 2.40
N MET A 11 -17.21 7.81 1.12
CA MET A 11 -16.55 6.94 0.14
C MET A 11 -15.11 6.64 0.55
N HIS A 12 -14.35 7.68 0.92
CA HIS A 12 -12.97 7.54 1.36
C HIS A 12 -12.84 6.62 2.59
N LEU A 13 -13.64 6.86 3.62
CA LEU A 13 -13.60 6.11 4.87
C LEU A 13 -14.07 4.67 4.70
N ALA A 14 -15.20 4.44 4.03
CA ALA A 14 -15.74 3.10 3.84
C ALA A 14 -14.81 2.24 2.98
N GLY A 15 -14.30 2.80 1.88
CA GLY A 15 -13.33 2.11 1.03
C GLY A 15 -11.99 1.87 1.75
N GLY A 16 -11.49 2.87 2.48
CA GLY A 16 -10.22 2.79 3.20
C GLY A 16 -10.26 1.79 4.36
N LEU A 17 -11.37 1.72 5.09
CA LEU A 17 -11.55 0.71 6.13
C LEU A 17 -11.56 -0.70 5.52
N THR A 18 -12.26 -0.86 4.40
CA THR A 18 -12.31 -2.14 3.67
C THR A 18 -10.90 -2.60 3.27
N THR A 19 -10.07 -1.73 2.70
CA THR A 19 -8.71 -2.10 2.29
C THR A 19 -7.81 -2.42 3.48
N VAL A 20 -7.84 -1.60 4.53
CA VAL A 20 -7.03 -1.82 5.74
C VAL A 20 -7.34 -3.18 6.37
N LEU A 21 -8.63 -3.53 6.51
CA LEU A 21 -9.08 -4.78 7.14
C LEU A 21 -8.86 -6.02 6.27
N LEU A 22 -9.06 -5.91 4.94
CA LEU A 22 -8.91 -7.07 4.06
C LEU A 22 -7.45 -7.37 3.69
N GLY A 23 -6.53 -6.41 3.85
CA GLY A 23 -5.10 -6.63 3.59
C GLY A 23 -4.49 -7.79 4.39
N PRO A 24 -4.62 -7.85 5.72
CA PRO A 24 -4.14 -8.98 6.53
C PRO A 24 -4.79 -10.30 6.12
N VAL A 25 -6.09 -10.29 5.82
CA VAL A 25 -6.84 -11.46 5.36
C VAL A 25 -6.27 -11.99 4.03
N GLN A 26 -5.80 -11.11 3.12
CA GLN A 26 -5.10 -11.52 1.90
C GLN A 26 -3.82 -12.30 2.21
N PHE A 27 -3.05 -11.89 3.21
CA PHE A 27 -1.83 -12.60 3.60
C PHE A 27 -2.12 -13.95 4.26
N PHE A 28 -3.16 -14.04 5.10
CA PHE A 28 -3.59 -15.30 5.73
C PHE A 28 -4.13 -16.32 4.71
N THR A 29 -4.95 -15.89 3.75
CA THR A 29 -5.49 -16.80 2.72
C THR A 29 -4.41 -17.35 1.77
N GLN A 30 -3.26 -16.68 1.68
CA GLN A 30 -2.09 -17.15 0.94
C GLN A 30 -1.15 -18.04 1.76
N TRP A 31 -1.38 -18.19 3.07
CA TRP A 31 -0.56 -19.03 3.92
C TRP A 31 -0.57 -20.47 3.41
N ARG A 32 0.63 -20.99 3.10
CA ARG A 32 0.84 -22.33 2.52
C ARG A 32 0.03 -22.63 1.24
N HIS A 33 -0.32 -21.61 0.45
CA HIS A 33 -1.13 -21.75 -0.78
C HIS A 33 -2.47 -22.49 -0.59
N ARG A 34 -3.00 -22.49 0.63
CA ARG A 34 -4.07 -23.41 1.04
C ARG A 34 -5.46 -22.99 0.52
N TYR A 35 -5.68 -21.71 0.21
CA TYR A 35 -7.01 -21.16 -0.10
C TYR A 35 -7.04 -20.19 -1.30
N PRO A 36 -6.87 -20.66 -2.55
CA PRO A 36 -6.82 -19.80 -3.73
C PRO A 36 -8.15 -19.13 -4.09
N ARG A 37 -9.29 -19.81 -3.89
CA ARG A 37 -10.63 -19.22 -4.18
C ARG A 37 -10.95 -18.06 -3.21
N PRO A 38 -10.84 -18.22 -1.88
CA PRO A 38 -11.04 -17.12 -0.94
C PRO A 38 -10.07 -15.95 -1.17
N HIS A 39 -8.79 -16.23 -1.46
CA HIS A 39 -7.83 -15.18 -1.77
C HIS A 39 -8.29 -14.29 -2.93
N ARG A 40 -8.76 -14.89 -4.04
CA ARG A 40 -9.28 -14.14 -5.19
C ARG A 40 -10.50 -13.31 -4.87
N LEU A 41 -11.43 -13.84 -4.07
CA LEU A 41 -12.63 -13.10 -3.67
C LEU A 41 -12.27 -11.89 -2.80
N VAL A 42 -11.50 -12.12 -1.74
CA VAL A 42 -11.05 -11.06 -0.82
C VAL A 42 -10.19 -10.04 -1.57
N GLY A 43 -9.40 -10.45 -2.56
CA GLY A 43 -8.58 -9.56 -3.38
C GLY A 43 -9.41 -8.65 -4.28
N ARG A 44 -10.53 -9.16 -4.82
CA ARG A 44 -11.49 -8.32 -5.56
C ARG A 44 -12.13 -7.28 -4.64
N LEU A 45 -12.62 -7.70 -3.47
CA LEU A 45 -13.21 -6.78 -2.49
C LEU A 45 -12.21 -5.73 -2.01
N TYR A 46 -10.96 -6.13 -1.77
CA TYR A 46 -9.86 -5.23 -1.45
C TYR A 46 -9.65 -4.17 -2.55
N LEU A 47 -9.51 -4.59 -3.82
CA LEU A 47 -9.32 -3.65 -4.92
C LEU A 47 -10.54 -2.76 -5.16
N SER A 48 -11.76 -3.27 -4.99
CA SER A 48 -12.98 -2.45 -5.06
C SER A 48 -12.99 -1.38 -3.96
N GLY A 49 -12.67 -1.76 -2.71
CA GLY A 49 -12.53 -0.82 -1.60
C GLY A 49 -11.48 0.26 -1.88
N LEU A 50 -10.34 -0.13 -2.46
CA LEU A 50 -9.28 0.80 -2.85
C LEU A 50 -9.77 1.82 -3.86
N LEU A 51 -10.47 1.40 -4.91
CA LEU A 51 -10.96 2.31 -5.94
C LEU A 51 -11.98 3.30 -5.37
N VAL A 52 -12.94 2.81 -4.56
CA VAL A 52 -13.91 3.68 -3.86
C VAL A 52 -13.20 4.69 -2.97
N ALA A 53 -12.20 4.24 -2.21
CA ALA A 53 -11.43 5.10 -1.31
C ALA A 53 -10.63 6.16 -2.07
N ALA A 54 -10.01 5.78 -3.18
CA ALA A 54 -9.20 6.66 -4.03
C ALA A 54 -10.07 7.71 -4.72
N THR A 55 -11.25 7.34 -5.21
CA THR A 55 -12.23 8.30 -5.76
C THR A 55 -12.64 9.32 -4.68
N GLY A 56 -12.97 8.85 -3.47
CA GLY A 56 -13.26 9.74 -2.34
C GLY A 56 -12.08 10.65 -2.00
N ALA A 57 -10.85 10.12 -1.99
CA ALA A 57 -9.63 10.89 -1.72
C ALA A 57 -9.42 12.01 -2.76
N VAL A 58 -9.57 11.72 -4.06
CA VAL A 58 -9.45 12.72 -5.13
C VAL A 58 -10.47 13.84 -4.95
N GLY A 59 -11.73 13.51 -4.68
CA GLY A 59 -12.77 14.50 -4.40
C GLY A 59 -12.46 15.36 -3.16
N LEU A 60 -11.93 14.76 -2.09
CA LEU A 60 -11.51 15.47 -0.88
C LEU A 60 -10.32 16.41 -1.14
N ILE A 61 -9.31 15.96 -1.89
CA ILE A 61 -8.12 16.75 -2.23
C ILE A 61 -8.52 17.95 -3.09
N ALA A 62 -9.30 17.71 -4.15
CA ALA A 62 -9.74 18.75 -5.09
C ALA A 62 -10.61 19.82 -4.43
N SER A 63 -11.41 19.44 -3.43
CA SER A 63 -12.29 20.36 -2.67
C SER A 63 -11.66 20.89 -1.37
N SER A 64 -10.39 20.61 -1.10
CA SER A 64 -9.74 20.98 0.16
C SER A 64 -9.26 22.43 0.16
N PRO A 65 -9.57 23.23 1.22
CA PRO A 65 -8.98 24.55 1.40
C PRO A 65 -7.54 24.48 1.94
N ALA A 66 -6.99 23.28 2.18
CA ALA A 66 -5.65 23.11 2.73
C ALA A 66 -4.57 23.75 1.83
N PRO A 67 -3.47 24.25 2.41
CA PRO A 67 -2.31 24.74 1.66
C PRO A 67 -1.83 23.77 0.59
N PHE A 68 -1.26 24.31 -0.49
CA PHE A 68 -0.81 23.52 -1.64
C PHE A 68 0.14 22.37 -1.25
N ALA A 69 1.09 22.61 -0.36
CA ALA A 69 2.04 21.59 0.10
C ALA A 69 1.34 20.35 0.71
N ILE A 70 0.28 20.56 1.50
CA ILE A 70 -0.51 19.47 2.10
C ILE A 70 -1.29 18.72 1.02
N ARG A 71 -1.95 19.44 0.10
CA ARG A 71 -2.69 18.83 -1.01
C ARG A 71 -1.75 18.00 -1.89
N LEU A 72 -0.55 18.50 -2.17
CA LEU A 72 0.48 17.81 -2.94
C LEU A 72 0.92 16.51 -2.25
N ALA A 73 1.17 16.54 -0.93
CA ALA A 73 1.55 15.34 -0.17
C ALA A 73 0.43 14.27 -0.17
N PHE A 74 -0.84 14.68 -0.04
CA PHE A 74 -1.97 13.75 -0.18
C PHE A 74 -2.10 13.18 -1.60
N SER A 75 -1.93 14.00 -2.63
CA SER A 75 -1.93 13.55 -4.03
C SER A 75 -0.81 12.54 -4.29
N ALA A 76 0.40 12.80 -3.79
CA ALA A 76 1.53 11.89 -3.90
C ALA A 76 1.26 10.55 -3.19
N THR A 77 0.64 10.59 -2.00
CA THR A 77 0.23 9.39 -1.27
C THR A 77 -0.78 8.57 -2.08
N ALA A 78 -1.82 9.22 -2.63
CA ALA A 78 -2.82 8.55 -3.46
C ALA A 78 -2.19 7.93 -4.72
N LEU A 79 -1.26 8.64 -5.37
CA LEU A 79 -0.55 8.14 -6.55
C LEU A 79 0.35 6.95 -6.21
N ALA A 80 1.13 7.01 -5.12
CA ALA A 80 1.93 5.88 -4.63
C ALA A 80 1.04 4.65 -4.34
N TRP A 81 -0.14 4.88 -3.76
CA TRP A 81 -1.08 3.81 -3.44
C TRP A 81 -1.65 3.14 -4.70
N LEU A 82 -2.07 3.92 -5.69
CA LEU A 82 -2.60 3.40 -6.95
C LEU A 82 -1.53 2.72 -7.80
N THR A 83 -0.34 3.31 -7.89
CA THR A 83 0.76 2.77 -8.71
C THR A 83 1.27 1.43 -8.16
N THR A 84 1.38 1.30 -6.84
CA THR A 84 1.77 0.02 -6.22
C THR A 84 0.72 -1.07 -6.44
N ALA A 85 -0.57 -0.74 -6.31
CA ALA A 85 -1.69 -1.66 -6.60
C ALA A 85 -1.70 -2.11 -8.06
N LEU A 86 -1.62 -1.15 -8.98
CA LEU A 86 -1.62 -1.40 -10.42
C LEU A 86 -0.45 -2.29 -10.81
N THR A 87 0.74 -2.02 -10.28
CA THR A 87 1.92 -2.84 -10.57
C THR A 87 1.75 -4.28 -10.09
N GLY A 88 1.18 -4.47 -8.89
CA GLY A 88 0.83 -5.80 -8.37
C GLY A 88 -0.22 -6.52 -9.23
N LEU A 89 -1.22 -5.79 -9.70
CA LEU A 89 -2.29 -6.32 -10.56
C LEU A 89 -1.79 -6.70 -11.95
N VAL A 90 -0.93 -5.88 -12.56
CA VAL A 90 -0.28 -6.18 -13.85
C VAL A 90 0.61 -7.41 -13.70
N ALA A 91 1.36 -7.54 -12.61
CA ALA A 91 2.21 -8.70 -12.37
C ALA A 91 1.40 -10.01 -12.31
N ILE A 92 0.28 -10.05 -11.59
CA ILE A 92 -0.54 -11.28 -11.52
C ILE A 92 -1.23 -11.60 -12.84
N ARG A 93 -1.67 -10.58 -13.61
CA ARG A 93 -2.24 -10.79 -14.95
C ARG A 93 -1.23 -11.38 -15.93
N ARG A 94 0.06 -11.11 -15.73
CA ARG A 94 1.17 -11.70 -16.50
C ARG A 94 1.65 -13.05 -15.94
N GLY A 95 0.95 -13.63 -14.97
CA GLY A 95 1.35 -14.88 -14.32
C GLY A 95 2.58 -14.76 -13.39
N ALA A 96 3.11 -13.56 -13.17
CA ALA A 96 4.29 -13.32 -12.35
C ALA A 96 3.91 -13.26 -10.85
N VAL A 97 3.56 -14.41 -10.28
CA VAL A 97 3.05 -14.54 -8.90
C VAL A 97 4.02 -13.96 -7.86
N GLU A 98 5.31 -14.24 -7.97
CA GLU A 98 6.29 -13.72 -7.01
C GLU A 98 6.40 -12.20 -7.07
N ARG A 99 6.41 -11.63 -8.28
CA ARG A 99 6.40 -10.17 -8.47
C ARG A 99 5.11 -9.57 -7.91
N HIS A 100 3.95 -10.20 -8.12
CA HIS A 100 2.69 -9.77 -7.53
C HIS A 100 2.78 -9.70 -6.00
N ARG A 101 3.23 -10.78 -5.34
CA ARG A 101 3.38 -10.83 -3.87
C ARG A 101 4.25 -9.69 -3.35
N ARG A 102 5.40 -9.47 -3.98
CA ARG A 102 6.35 -8.41 -3.61
C ARG A 102 5.73 -7.02 -3.73
N TRP A 103 4.96 -6.76 -4.79
CA TRP A 103 4.25 -5.48 -4.95
C TRP A 103 3.07 -5.34 -4.00
N MET A 104 2.36 -6.41 -3.66
CA MET A 104 1.26 -6.34 -2.69
C MET A 104 1.73 -6.06 -1.26
N VAL A 105 2.93 -6.52 -0.87
CA VAL A 105 3.54 -6.11 0.41
C VAL A 105 3.84 -4.60 0.42
N ARG A 106 4.48 -4.08 -0.64
CA ARG A 106 4.75 -2.64 -0.79
C ARG A 106 3.46 -1.82 -0.78
N HIS A 107 2.47 -2.29 -1.51
CA HIS A 107 1.16 -1.67 -1.59
C HIS A 107 0.47 -1.60 -0.21
N TYR A 108 0.54 -2.68 0.57
CA TYR A 108 -0.03 -2.70 1.91
C TYR A 108 0.70 -1.76 2.87
N ALA A 109 2.03 -1.63 2.76
CA ALA A 109 2.79 -0.63 3.53
C ALA A 109 2.30 0.80 3.24
N VAL A 110 2.03 1.14 1.97
CA VAL A 110 1.44 2.44 1.60
C VAL A 110 -0.01 2.57 2.05
N THR A 111 -0.79 1.47 2.09
CA THR A 111 -2.18 1.45 2.58
C THR A 111 -2.29 1.91 4.03
N LEU A 112 -1.25 1.67 4.84
CA LEU A 112 -1.21 2.05 6.26
C LEU A 112 -0.82 3.52 6.49
N ALA A 113 -0.44 4.27 5.45
CA ALA A 113 0.00 5.66 5.58
C ALA A 113 -1.00 6.58 6.32
N PRO A 114 -2.33 6.50 6.08
CA PRO A 114 -3.29 7.33 6.82
C PRO A 114 -3.33 7.02 8.32
N ILE A 115 -3.00 5.79 8.73
CA ILE A 115 -2.90 5.41 10.15
C ILE A 115 -1.61 5.97 10.74
N LEU A 116 -0.48 5.78 10.06
CA LEU A 116 0.81 6.28 10.51
C LEU A 116 0.85 7.80 10.62
N PHE A 117 0.23 8.52 9.70
CA PHE A 117 0.06 9.97 9.80
C PHE A 117 -0.79 10.38 11.02
N ARG A 118 -1.87 9.64 11.30
CA ARG A 118 -2.74 9.88 12.47
C ARG A 118 -2.05 9.60 13.81
N LEU A 119 -0.99 8.78 13.81
CA LEU A 119 -0.15 8.55 14.98
C LEU A 119 0.98 9.58 15.06
N SER A 120 1.63 9.90 13.95
CA SER A 120 2.82 10.75 13.94
C SER A 120 2.53 12.22 14.24
N LEU A 121 1.40 12.76 13.77
CA LEU A 121 1.05 14.17 14.00
C LEU A 121 0.77 14.47 15.48
N PRO A 122 -0.07 13.72 16.21
CA PRO A 122 -0.24 13.92 17.66
C PRO A 122 1.06 13.74 18.44
N LEU A 123 1.91 12.77 18.06
CA LEU A 123 3.21 12.57 18.69
C LEU A 123 4.15 13.76 18.49
N ALA A 124 4.19 14.34 17.28
CA ALA A 124 4.96 15.54 16.99
C ALA A 124 4.49 16.74 17.84
N ILE A 125 3.17 16.93 17.95
CA ILE A 125 2.57 17.99 18.76
C ILE A 125 2.89 17.79 20.24
N ALA A 126 2.75 16.57 20.76
CA ALA A 126 3.09 16.22 22.14
C ALA A 126 4.59 16.43 22.44
N GLY A 127 5.45 16.27 21.43
CA GLY A 127 6.88 16.59 21.49
C GLY A 127 7.22 18.08 21.36
N GLY A 128 6.22 18.97 21.35
CA GLY A 128 6.41 20.43 21.32
C GLY A 128 6.51 21.05 19.92
N LEU A 129 6.28 20.28 18.85
CA LEU A 129 6.31 20.81 17.49
C LEU A 129 4.97 21.48 17.13
N ALA A 130 5.03 22.75 16.70
CA ALA A 130 3.84 23.45 16.22
C ALA A 130 3.35 22.86 14.88
N PRO A 131 2.03 22.67 14.69
CA PRO A 131 1.45 22.04 13.49
C PRO A 131 1.44 23.01 12.29
N SER A 132 2.64 23.29 11.76
CA SER A 132 2.79 24.10 10.54
C SER A 132 2.39 23.31 9.29
N PRO A 133 2.00 23.98 8.19
CA PRO A 133 1.72 23.30 6.92
C PRO A 133 2.91 22.47 6.41
N ALA A 134 4.14 22.94 6.65
CA ALA A 134 5.35 22.23 6.30
C ALA A 134 5.49 20.93 7.12
N LEU A 135 5.30 20.99 8.45
CA LEU A 135 5.34 19.80 9.29
C LEU A 135 4.30 18.76 8.87
N ILE A 136 3.05 19.19 8.65
CA ILE A 136 1.96 18.30 8.24
C ILE A 136 2.28 17.63 6.90
N ALA A 137 2.75 18.40 5.91
CA ALA A 137 3.15 17.86 4.62
C ALA A 137 4.30 16.86 4.76
N THR A 138 5.34 17.18 5.54
CA THR A 138 6.47 16.27 5.82
C THR A 138 6.01 14.97 6.45
N LEU A 139 5.16 15.03 7.49
CA LEU A 139 4.63 13.82 8.14
C LEU A 139 3.78 12.98 7.19
N LEU A 140 3.04 13.59 6.27
CA LEU A 140 2.32 12.86 5.21
C LEU A 140 3.28 12.13 4.28
N TRP A 141 4.37 12.77 3.82
CA TRP A 141 5.41 12.08 3.03
C TRP A 141 6.04 10.93 3.80
N CYS A 142 6.46 11.18 5.05
CA CYS A 142 7.07 10.16 5.90
C CYS A 142 6.14 8.97 6.14
N SER A 143 4.83 9.21 6.23
CA SER A 143 3.84 8.17 6.54
C SER A 143 3.79 7.01 5.54
N TRP A 144 4.25 7.19 4.30
CA TRP A 144 4.33 6.11 3.31
C TRP A 144 5.75 5.87 2.80
N VAL A 145 6.61 6.89 2.71
CA VAL A 145 7.99 6.72 2.25
C VAL A 145 8.79 5.90 3.25
N VAL A 146 8.73 6.22 4.54
CA VAL A 146 9.51 5.52 5.56
C VAL A 146 9.11 4.04 5.68
N PRO A 147 7.82 3.67 5.80
CA PRO A 147 7.42 2.26 5.82
C PRO A 147 7.77 1.51 4.53
N LEU A 148 7.66 2.17 3.37
CA LEU A 148 8.01 1.54 2.10
C LEU A 148 9.51 1.25 2.02
N LEU A 149 10.36 2.19 2.44
CA LEU A 149 11.81 2.01 2.53
C LEU A 149 12.19 0.95 3.56
N ALA A 150 11.57 0.98 4.74
CA ALA A 150 11.79 -0.03 5.79
C ALA A 150 11.38 -1.43 5.32
N CYS A 151 10.23 -1.55 4.65
CA CYS A 151 9.84 -2.80 4.00
C CYS A 151 10.90 -3.24 2.97
N GLU A 152 11.48 -2.29 2.24
CA GLU A 152 12.49 -2.56 1.24
C GLU A 152 13.81 -3.08 1.81
N THR A 153 14.34 -2.43 2.82
CA THR A 153 15.55 -2.88 3.50
C THR A 153 15.33 -4.21 4.19
N VAL A 154 14.26 -4.38 4.98
CA VAL A 154 14.00 -5.62 5.73
C VAL A 154 13.87 -6.81 4.78
N CYS A 155 13.07 -6.71 3.72
CA CYS A 155 12.89 -7.83 2.81
C CYS A 155 14.14 -8.16 1.98
N ARG A 156 15.01 -7.17 1.69
CA ARG A 156 16.31 -7.42 1.04
C ARG A 156 17.27 -8.13 1.98
N LEU A 157 17.40 -7.63 3.21
CA LEU A 157 18.29 -8.20 4.23
C LEU A 157 17.89 -9.63 4.60
N ALA A 158 16.58 -9.88 4.76
CA ALA A 158 16.05 -11.21 5.04
C ALA A 158 16.08 -12.16 3.83
N GLY A 159 16.56 -11.72 2.66
CA GLY A 159 16.65 -12.55 1.46
C GLY A 159 15.30 -12.96 0.86
N LEU A 160 14.18 -12.44 1.39
CA LEU A 160 12.80 -12.74 0.96
C LEU A 160 12.52 -12.35 -0.51
N TRP A 161 13.43 -11.59 -1.09
CA TRP A 161 13.32 -10.96 -2.39
C TRP A 161 14.36 -11.45 -3.40
N ARG A 162 15.14 -12.48 -3.03
CA ARG A 162 16.02 -13.16 -3.96
C ARG A 162 15.14 -13.83 -5.03
N ALA A 163 15.40 -13.52 -6.29
CA ALA A 163 14.82 -14.29 -7.38
C ALA A 163 15.23 -15.75 -7.18
N THR A 164 14.30 -16.69 -7.39
CA THR A 164 14.67 -18.06 -7.74
C THR A 164 15.67 -17.94 -8.88
N ARG A 165 16.94 -18.29 -8.64
CA ARG A 165 17.92 -18.36 -9.71
C ARG A 165 17.35 -19.35 -10.73
N VAL A 166 17.03 -18.88 -11.93
CA VAL A 166 16.91 -19.79 -13.06
C VAL A 166 18.30 -20.41 -13.19
N PRO A 167 18.44 -21.75 -13.07
CA PRO A 167 19.74 -22.38 -13.29
C PRO A 167 20.24 -21.94 -14.67
N PRO A 168 21.54 -21.63 -14.84
CA PRO A 168 22.06 -21.32 -16.16
C PRO A 168 21.69 -22.46 -17.13
N PRO A 169 21.29 -22.14 -18.37
CA PRO A 169 21.05 -23.18 -19.37
C PRO A 169 22.31 -24.03 -19.50
N GLY A 170 22.22 -25.33 -19.18
CA GLY A 170 23.36 -26.25 -19.16
C GLY A 170 23.83 -26.71 -17.78
N ALA A 171 23.14 -26.38 -16.69
CA ALA A 171 23.40 -27.03 -15.39
C ALA A 171 23.04 -28.53 -15.46
N VAL A 172 24.04 -29.37 -15.74
CA VAL A 172 23.94 -30.83 -15.73
C VAL A 172 23.63 -31.27 -14.28
N PRO A 173 22.58 -32.07 -14.02
CA PRO A 173 22.39 -32.67 -12.72
C PRO A 173 23.61 -33.53 -12.41
N LEU A 174 24.30 -33.28 -11.29
CA LEU A 174 25.36 -34.18 -10.83
C LEU A 174 24.72 -35.54 -10.54
N ALA A 175 24.81 -36.44 -11.51
CA ALA A 175 24.50 -37.84 -11.36
C ALA A 175 25.57 -38.45 -10.46
N GLY A 176 25.31 -38.50 -9.15
CA GLY A 176 26.27 -39.07 -8.22
C GLY A 176 26.07 -38.68 -6.76
N ALA A 177 24.93 -39.05 -6.19
CA ALA A 177 24.86 -39.38 -4.77
C ALA A 177 23.95 -40.60 -4.65
N ARG A 178 24.60 -41.77 -4.61
CA ARG A 178 23.99 -43.00 -4.08
C ARG A 178 23.89 -42.87 -2.57
#